data_AF-A0A2X3KK69-F1
#
_entry.id   AF-A0A2X3KK69-F1
#
_cell.length_a   1.000
_cell.length_b   1.000
_cell.length_c   1.000
_cell.angle_alpha   90.00
_cell.angle_beta   90.00
_cell.angle_gamma   90.00
#
_symmetry.space_group_name_H-M   'P 1'
#
loop_
_entity.id
_entity.type
_entity.pdbx_description
1 polymer ?
#
loop_
_entity_poly.entity_id
_entity_poly.type
_entity_poly.pdbx_seq_one_letter_code
_entity_poly.pdbx_strand_id
1 'polypeptide(L)'
;MPQYILDMLDEKGIAWSLHSSIEEVMAEVDILYMTRVQKERLDPSEYANVKAQFVLRASDLHNAKANMKVLHPLPRVDEIATDVDKTPHAWYFQQAGNGIFARQALLALVLNRDLVL
;
A
#
# COMPACT_ATOMS: atom_id res chain seq x y z
N MET A 1 -1.64 -10.36 -9.51
CA MET A 1 -0.44 -10.81 -8.74
C MET A 1 0.28 -11.87 -9.56
N PRO A 2 1.63 -11.92 -9.62
CA PRO A 2 2.33 -13.02 -10.29
C PRO A 2 2.03 -14.37 -9.65
N GLN A 3 1.87 -15.43 -10.46
CA GLN A 3 1.43 -16.75 -9.98
C GLN A 3 2.37 -17.37 -8.94
N TYR A 4 3.69 -17.26 -9.13
CA TYR A 4 4.68 -17.82 -8.19
C TYR A 4 4.57 -17.26 -6.76
N ILE A 5 3.98 -16.07 -6.59
CA ILE A 5 3.70 -15.52 -5.25
C ILE A 5 2.51 -16.24 -4.62
N LEU A 6 1.44 -16.48 -5.40
CA LEU A 6 0.25 -17.18 -4.92
C LEU A 6 0.59 -18.64 -4.55
N ASP A 7 1.37 -19.32 -5.39
CA ASP A 7 1.85 -20.68 -5.11
C ASP A 7 2.65 -20.74 -3.80
N MET A 8 3.52 -19.75 -3.57
CA MET A 8 4.29 -19.65 -2.32
C MET A 8 3.40 -19.37 -1.09
N LEU A 9 2.30 -18.61 -1.23
CA LEU A 9 1.34 -18.41 -0.14
C LEU A 9 0.61 -19.72 0.17
N ASP A 10 0.20 -20.48 -0.85
CA ASP A 10 -0.48 -21.77 -0.69
C ASP A 10 0.44 -22.80 -0.01
N GLU A 11 1.71 -22.90 -0.42
CA GLU A 11 2.72 -23.74 0.22
C GLU A 11 2.91 -23.44 1.71
N LYS A 12 2.74 -22.17 2.10
CA LYS A 12 2.85 -21.72 3.49
C LYS A 12 1.54 -21.75 4.26
N GLY A 13 0.43 -22.13 3.62
CA GLY A 13 -0.91 -22.12 4.23
C GLY A 13 -1.39 -20.71 4.60
N ILE A 14 -0.97 -19.69 3.85
CA ILE A 14 -1.40 -18.29 4.07
C ILE A 14 -2.64 -18.02 3.21
N ALA A 15 -3.74 -17.66 3.86
CA ALA A 15 -4.99 -17.34 3.17
C ALA A 15 -4.87 -16.05 2.34
N TRP A 16 -5.44 -16.07 1.14
CA TRP A 16 -5.57 -14.92 0.26
C TRP A 16 -6.88 -15.00 -0.54
N SER A 17 -7.34 -13.85 -1.04
CA SER A 17 -8.52 -13.71 -1.89
C SER A 17 -8.26 -12.66 -2.97
N LEU A 18 -9.00 -12.76 -4.08
CA LEU A 18 -8.98 -11.78 -5.17
C LEU A 18 -10.31 -11.05 -5.22
N HIS A 19 -10.23 -9.73 -5.36
CA HIS A 19 -11.37 -8.82 -5.39
C HIS A 19 -11.23 -7.87 -6.56
N SER A 20 -12.36 -7.32 -7.00
CA SER A 20 -12.42 -6.41 -8.15
C SER A 20 -12.49 -4.94 -7.74
N SER A 21 -12.96 -4.65 -6.51
CA SER A 21 -12.97 -3.31 -5.94
C SER A 21 -12.46 -3.29 -4.49
N ILE A 22 -12.05 -2.11 -4.04
CA ILE A 22 -11.59 -1.86 -2.67
C ILE A 22 -12.77 -1.96 -1.68
N GLU A 23 -13.98 -1.64 -2.13
CA GLU A 23 -15.20 -1.60 -1.32
C GLU A 23 -15.54 -2.98 -0.74
N GLU A 24 -15.26 -4.06 -1.49
CA GLU A 24 -15.49 -5.45 -1.08
C GLU A 24 -14.77 -5.83 0.22
N VAL A 25 -13.66 -5.17 0.54
CA VAL A 25 -12.76 -5.55 1.66
C VAL A 25 -12.54 -4.43 2.69
N MET A 26 -13.06 -3.23 2.44
CA MET A 26 -12.76 -2.04 3.26
C MET A 26 -13.09 -2.20 4.75
N ALA A 27 -14.15 -2.94 5.09
CA ALA A 27 -14.56 -3.17 6.47
C ALA A 27 -13.65 -4.15 7.23
N GLU A 28 -12.82 -4.92 6.52
CA GLU A 28 -12.07 -6.05 7.07
C GLU A 28 -10.56 -5.79 7.16
N VAL A 29 -10.03 -4.89 6.33
CA VAL A 29 -8.57 -4.67 6.24
C VAL A 29 -8.04 -3.78 7.37
N ASP A 30 -6.88 -4.18 7.91
CA ASP A 30 -6.12 -3.35 8.86
C ASP A 30 -5.06 -2.49 8.14
N ILE A 31 -4.60 -2.93 6.97
CA ILE A 31 -3.66 -2.19 6.11
C ILE A 31 -4.18 -2.19 4.68
N LEU A 32 -4.36 -1.00 4.12
CA LEU A 32 -4.57 -0.79 2.69
C LEU A 32 -3.26 -0.29 2.08
N TYR A 33 -2.50 -1.19 1.44
CA TYR A 33 -1.25 -0.85 0.78
C TYR A 33 -1.50 -0.56 -0.70
N MET A 34 -1.51 0.72 -1.06
CA MET A 34 -1.70 1.16 -2.44
C MET A 34 -0.39 1.24 -3.22
N THR A 35 -0.46 1.04 -4.52
CA THR A 35 0.68 1.12 -5.44
C THR A 35 0.49 2.21 -6.47
N ARG A 36 1.59 2.83 -6.90
CA ARG A 36 1.57 3.78 -8.01
C ARG A 36 1.12 3.09 -9.30
N VAL A 37 0.18 3.71 -10.01
CA VAL A 37 -0.18 3.29 -11.37
C VAL A 37 0.94 3.71 -12.33
N GLN A 38 1.68 2.71 -12.85
CA GLN A 38 2.81 2.95 -13.75
C GLN A 38 2.33 3.07 -15.18
N LYS A 39 1.98 4.31 -15.59
CA LYS A 39 1.54 4.63 -16.95
C LYS A 39 2.50 4.09 -18.02
N GLU A 40 3.80 4.09 -17.74
CA GLU A 40 4.85 3.58 -18.61
C GLU A 40 4.84 2.06 -18.85
N ARG A 41 4.03 1.31 -18.08
CA ARG A 41 3.90 -0.16 -18.19
C ARG A 41 2.54 -0.63 -18.72
N LEU A 42 1.62 0.30 -18.94
CA LEU A 42 0.24 0.01 -19.36
C LEU A 42 0.00 0.61 -20.74
N ASP A 43 -0.81 -0.06 -21.55
CA ASP A 43 -1.31 0.57 -22.76
C ASP A 43 -2.32 1.70 -22.39
N PRO A 44 -2.61 2.64 -23.30
CA PRO A 44 -3.49 3.76 -23.00
C PRO A 44 -4.91 3.34 -22.54
N SER A 45 -5.42 2.20 -23.01
CA SER A 45 -6.77 1.75 -22.69
C SER A 45 -6.86 1.09 -21.31
N GLU A 46 -5.90 0.22 -20.94
CA GLU A 46 -5.81 -0.32 -19.58
C GLU A 46 -5.55 0.79 -18.56
N TYR A 47 -4.67 1.74 -18.89
CA TYR A 47 -4.40 2.87 -18.03
C TYR A 47 -5.66 3.70 -17.72
N ALA A 48 -6.49 3.96 -18.73
CA ALA A 48 -7.74 4.69 -18.54
C ALA A 48 -8.73 3.94 -17.62
N ASN A 49 -8.83 2.62 -17.77
CA ASN A 49 -9.69 1.79 -16.93
C ASN A 49 -9.20 1.72 -15.48
N VAL A 50 -7.90 1.44 -15.26
CA VAL A 50 -7.30 1.38 -13.92
C VAL A 50 -7.39 2.74 -13.22
N LYS A 51 -7.15 3.83 -13.95
CA LYS A 51 -7.29 5.19 -13.43
C LYS A 51 -8.73 5.50 -12.99
N ALA A 52 -9.74 4.97 -13.69
CA ALA A 52 -11.14 5.19 -13.31
C ALA A 52 -11.56 4.35 -12.08
N GLN A 53 -11.00 3.16 -11.91
CA GLN A 53 -11.45 2.19 -10.91
C GLN A 53 -10.77 2.33 -9.54
N PHE A 54 -9.55 2.89 -9.47
CA PHE A 54 -8.73 2.82 -8.26
C PHE A 54 -8.24 4.20 -7.76
N VAL A 55 -9.14 5.19 -7.74
CA VAL A 55 -8.91 6.47 -7.04
C VAL A 55 -9.52 6.39 -5.66
N LEU A 56 -8.68 6.26 -4.63
CA LEU A 56 -9.14 6.28 -3.24
C LEU A 56 -9.49 7.70 -2.79
N ARG A 57 -10.69 7.89 -2.26
CA ARG A 57 -11.21 9.14 -1.70
C ARG A 57 -11.55 8.98 -0.23
N ALA A 58 -11.68 10.10 0.49
CA ALA A 58 -12.08 10.05 1.90
C ALA A 58 -13.47 9.42 2.10
N SER A 59 -14.37 9.56 1.12
CA SER A 59 -15.71 8.93 1.12
C SER A 59 -15.65 7.41 1.18
N ASP A 60 -14.61 6.81 0.61
CA ASP A 60 -14.51 5.35 0.47
C ASP A 60 -14.09 4.71 1.80
N LEU A 61 -13.61 5.52 2.75
CA LEU A 61 -13.13 5.09 4.07
C LEU A 61 -14.23 5.07 5.13
N HIS A 62 -15.50 5.33 4.79
CA HIS A 62 -16.58 5.45 5.76
C HIS A 62 -16.83 4.19 6.61
N ASN A 63 -16.54 3.01 6.06
CA ASN A 63 -16.65 1.72 6.76
C ASN A 63 -15.29 1.15 7.21
N ALA A 64 -14.20 1.92 7.06
CA ALA A 64 -12.88 1.45 7.46
C ALA A 64 -12.80 1.24 8.98
N LYS A 65 -12.05 0.22 9.41
CA LYS A 65 -11.74 0.05 10.83
C LYS A 65 -11.01 1.28 11.37
N ALA A 66 -11.29 1.66 12.62
CA ALA A 66 -10.65 2.82 13.25
C ALA A 66 -9.10 2.73 13.28
N ASN A 67 -8.55 1.51 13.40
CA ASN A 67 -7.11 1.25 13.39
C ASN A 67 -6.50 1.12 11.98
N MET A 68 -7.31 1.11 10.91
CA MET A 68 -6.83 0.89 9.55
C MET A 68 -5.86 2.00 9.13
N LYS A 69 -4.76 1.64 8.45
CA LYS A 69 -3.81 2.57 7.85
C LYS A 69 -3.66 2.37 6.34
N VAL A 70 -3.66 3.49 5.63
CA VAL A 70 -3.37 3.57 4.19
C VAL A 70 -1.88 3.85 4.00
N LEU A 71 -1.19 2.93 3.35
CA LEU A 71 0.22 3.00 2.99
C LEU A 71 0.37 3.17 1.48
N HIS A 72 1.45 3.83 1.07
CA HIS A 72 1.77 4.06 -0.33
C HIS A 72 3.28 4.30 -0.47
N PRO A 73 3.98 3.64 -1.42
CA PRO A 73 5.44 3.77 -1.56
C PRO A 73 5.89 5.15 -2.07
N LEU A 74 4.95 5.93 -2.64
CA LEU A 74 5.17 7.25 -3.25
C LEU A 74 6.10 7.22 -4.48
N PRO A 75 6.13 8.28 -5.33
CA PRO A 75 5.15 9.37 -5.37
C PRO A 75 3.77 8.85 -5.76
N ARG A 76 2.71 9.52 -5.28
CA ARG A 76 1.36 9.31 -5.81
C ARG A 76 1.07 10.30 -6.93
N VAL A 77 0.23 9.92 -7.88
CA VAL A 77 -0.23 10.81 -8.96
C VAL A 77 -1.68 11.20 -8.71
N ASP A 78 -2.61 10.27 -8.97
CA ASP A 78 -4.06 10.48 -8.90
C ASP A 78 -4.78 9.35 -8.14
N GLU A 79 -4.09 8.25 -7.83
CA GLU A 79 -4.63 7.04 -7.22
C GLU A 79 -5.08 7.22 -5.75
N ILE A 80 -4.63 8.27 -5.08
CA ILE A 80 -5.10 8.67 -3.75
C ILE A 80 -5.41 10.16 -3.79
N ALA A 81 -6.68 10.51 -3.63
CA ALA A 81 -7.11 11.91 -3.58
C ALA A 81 -6.60 12.63 -2.32
N THR A 82 -6.43 13.95 -2.42
CA THR A 82 -5.84 14.79 -1.36
C THR A 82 -6.76 15.00 -0.15
N ASP A 83 -8.06 14.68 -0.27
CA ASP A 83 -8.99 14.68 0.85
C ASP A 83 -8.67 13.55 1.84
N VAL A 84 -8.09 12.44 1.37
CA VAL A 84 -7.63 11.31 2.20
C VAL A 84 -6.59 11.77 3.22
N ASP A 85 -5.75 12.74 2.88
CA ASP A 85 -4.66 13.27 3.72
C ASP A 85 -5.13 13.75 5.09
N LYS A 86 -6.38 14.23 5.16
CA LYS A 86 -6.98 14.78 6.37
C LYS A 86 -7.60 13.69 7.25
N THR A 87 -7.70 12.46 6.76
CA THR A 87 -8.24 11.35 7.53
C THR A 87 -7.18 10.78 8.49
N PRO A 88 -7.60 10.18 9.62
CA PRO A 88 -6.67 9.49 10.52
C PRO A 88 -6.05 8.22 9.92
N HIS A 89 -6.53 7.79 8.74
CA HIS A 89 -6.06 6.60 8.04
C HIS A 89 -4.83 6.87 7.16
N ALA A 90 -4.63 8.10 6.69
CA ALA A 90 -3.48 8.44 5.86
C ALA A 90 -2.15 8.30 6.62
N TRP A 91 -1.28 7.39 6.16
CA TRP A 91 -0.03 7.06 6.85
C TRP A 91 1.22 7.02 5.96
N TYR A 92 1.07 7.30 4.66
CA TYR A 92 2.15 7.23 3.68
C TYR A 92 3.27 8.27 3.89
N PHE A 93 3.00 9.41 4.52
CA PHE A 93 4.06 10.37 4.87
C PHE A 93 4.89 9.90 6.07
N GLN A 94 4.23 9.37 7.10
CA GLN A 94 4.86 8.73 8.26
C GLN A 94 5.68 7.50 7.80
N GLN A 95 5.14 6.71 6.87
CA GLN A 95 5.86 5.60 6.23
C GLN A 95 7.15 6.07 5.56
N ALA A 96 7.11 7.17 4.79
CA ALA A 96 8.31 7.72 4.16
C ALA A 96 9.36 8.15 5.21
N GLY A 97 8.92 8.80 6.29
CA GLY A 97 9.77 9.15 7.44
C GLY A 97 10.42 7.92 8.09
N ASN A 98 9.66 6.84 8.27
CA ASN A 98 10.17 5.57 8.80
C ASN A 98 11.28 4.95 7.93
N GLY A 99 11.33 5.30 6.63
CA GLY A 99 12.40 4.90 5.74
C GLY A 99 13.79 5.40 6.18
N ILE A 100 13.88 6.52 6.91
CA ILE A 100 15.14 7.01 7.46
C ILE A 100 15.65 6.05 8.53
N PHE A 101 14.82 5.73 9.51
CA PHE A 101 15.19 4.84 10.62
C PHE A 101 15.50 3.42 10.13
N ALA A 102 14.70 2.89 9.19
CA ALA A 102 14.96 1.58 8.60
C ALA A 102 16.33 1.53 7.91
N ARG A 103 16.68 2.57 7.13
CA ARG A 103 17.98 2.66 6.45
C ARG A 103 19.14 2.86 7.43
N GLN A 104 18.95 3.68 8.46
CA GLN A 104 19.93 3.83 9.55
C GLN A 104 20.20 2.50 10.24
N ALA A 105 19.15 1.76 10.58
CA ALA A 105 19.29 0.43 11.19
C ALA A 105 20.04 -0.54 10.28
N LEU A 106 19.69 -0.61 8.99
CA LEU A 106 20.42 -1.43 8.02
C LEU A 106 21.90 -1.05 7.93
N LEU A 107 22.21 0.24 7.81
CA LEU A 107 23.59 0.72 7.75
C LEU A 107 24.36 0.41 9.04
N ALA A 108 23.73 0.60 10.19
CA ALA A 108 24.33 0.32 11.49
C ALA A 108 24.65 -1.17 11.65
N LEU A 109 23.71 -2.04 11.33
CA LEU A 109 23.87 -3.50 11.44
C LEU A 109 24.92 -4.06 10.47
N VAL A 110 25.01 -3.50 9.26
CA VAL A 110 25.98 -3.99 8.26
C VAL A 110 27.39 -3.51 8.55
N LEU A 111 27.57 -2.30 9.07
CA LEU A 111 28.88 -1.65 9.18
C LEU A 111 29.51 -1.74 10.57
N ASN A 112 28.75 -2.07 11.61
CA ASN A 112 29.28 -2.25 12.97
C ASN A 112 29.40 -3.73 13.30
N ARG A 113 30.56 -4.16 13.82
CA ARG A 113 30.79 -5.55 14.24
C ARG A 113 29.84 -5.96 15.37
N ASP A 114 29.66 -5.06 16.34
CA ASP A 114 28.79 -5.26 17.50
C ASP A 114 27.93 -4.00 17.67
N LEU A 115 26.61 -4.13 17.47
CA LEU A 115 25.65 -3.04 17.68
C LEU A 115 24.98 -3.24 19.05
N VAL A 116 25.36 -2.43 20.03
CA VAL A 116 24.72 -2.41 21.37
C VAL A 116 23.59 -1.39 21.35
N LEU A 117 22.38 -1.82 21.73
CA LEU A 117 21.14 -1.04 21.73
C LEU A 117 20.98 -0.18 23.00
#